data_AF-A0A973TYA8-F1
#
_entry.id   AF-A0A973TYA8-F1
#
_cell.length_a   1.000
_cell.length_b   1.000
_cell.length_c   1.000
_cell.angle_alpha   90.00
_cell.angle_beta   90.00
_cell.angle_gamma   90.00
#
_symmetry.space_group_name_H-M   'P 1'
#
loop_
_entity.id
_entity.type
_entity.pdbx_description
1 polymer ?
#
loop_
_entity_poly.entity_id
_entity_poly.type
_entity_poly.pdbx_seq_one_letter_code
_entity_poly.pdbx_strand_id
1 'polypeptide(L)'
;MQRLALVVRRIDRGRGRYRWLLVVPAVLILVLAARVVSTDPVGYGVPFWPFANGSDRAEYRVMDQVTATARTLRRLDAVPSAVAAEGVEVLAARVDTGAMWMRVRLHVPDGTRCREVSVLGDGVRVNSRRVDC
;
A
#
# COMPACT_ATOMS: atom_id res chain seq x y z
N MET A 1 -8.78 -28.47 72.71
CA MET A 1 -7.95 -27.39 72.17
C MET A 1 -8.02 -27.40 70.65
N GLN A 2 -8.78 -26.49 70.04
CA GLN A 2 -8.91 -26.40 68.58
C GLN A 2 -7.88 -25.41 68.04
N ARG A 3 -6.96 -25.89 67.20
CA ARG A 3 -5.98 -25.05 66.50
C ARG A 3 -6.61 -24.51 65.23
N LEU A 4 -6.91 -23.21 65.23
CA LEU A 4 -7.30 -22.49 64.03
C LEU A 4 -6.03 -22.24 63.20
N ALA A 5 -5.90 -22.96 62.09
CA ALA A 5 -4.86 -22.71 61.10
C ALA A 5 -5.30 -21.55 60.21
N LEU A 6 -4.54 -20.46 60.23
CA LEU A 6 -4.68 -19.34 59.31
C LEU A 6 -4.28 -19.79 57.91
N VAL A 7 -5.26 -20.21 57.11
CA VAL A 7 -5.07 -20.45 55.67
C VAL A 7 -5.03 -19.10 54.99
N VAL A 8 -3.82 -18.58 54.76
CA VAL A 8 -3.62 -17.38 53.94
C VAL A 8 -3.97 -17.75 52.50
N ARG A 9 -5.21 -17.44 52.10
CA ARG A 9 -5.68 -17.55 50.72
C ARG A 9 -4.88 -16.55 49.88
N ARG A 10 -3.83 -17.04 49.22
CA ARG A 10 -3.07 -16.26 48.24
C ARG A 10 -4.05 -15.89 47.13
N ILE A 11 -4.43 -14.62 47.07
CA ILE A 11 -5.26 -14.08 45.98
C ILE A 11 -4.38 -14.13 44.73
N ASP A 12 -4.58 -15.15 43.90
CA ASP A 12 -4.07 -15.15 42.53
C ASP A 12 -4.69 -13.95 41.82
N ARG A 13 -3.95 -12.84 41.78
CA ARG A 13 -4.30 -11.69 40.95
C ARG A 13 -4.32 -12.18 39.51
N GLY A 14 -5.51 -12.39 38.98
CA GLY A 14 -5.77 -12.91 37.64
C GLY A 14 -4.94 -12.18 36.59
N ARG A 15 -3.84 -12.82 36.19
CA ARG A 15 -2.90 -12.40 35.13
C ARG A 15 -3.59 -12.18 33.77
N GLY A 16 -4.86 -12.58 33.63
CA GLY A 16 -5.69 -12.39 32.44
C GLY A 16 -6.37 -11.03 32.28
N ARG A 17 -6.57 -10.23 33.35
CA ARG A 17 -7.37 -8.99 33.27
C ARG A 17 -6.65 -7.85 32.54
N TYR A 18 -5.32 -7.81 32.59
CA TYR A 18 -4.50 -6.84 31.84
C TYR A 18 -4.20 -7.27 30.39
N ARG A 19 -4.36 -8.56 30.02
CA ARG A 19 -4.18 -8.99 28.62
C ARG A 19 -5.21 -8.36 27.70
N TRP A 20 -6.47 -8.22 28.15
CA TRP A 20 -7.52 -7.58 27.37
C TRP A 20 -7.21 -6.12 27.03
N LEU A 21 -6.55 -5.38 27.93
CA LEU A 21 -6.12 -4.01 27.70
C LEU A 21 -5.07 -3.87 26.59
N LEU A 22 -4.33 -4.94 26.27
CA LEU A 22 -3.38 -4.96 25.15
C LEU A 22 -3.98 -5.58 23.89
N VAL A 23 -4.82 -6.60 24.04
CA VAL A 23 -5.45 -7.31 22.92
C VAL A 23 -6.41 -6.40 22.17
N VAL A 24 -7.28 -5.66 22.87
CA VAL A 24 -8.27 -4.77 22.23
C VAL A 24 -7.62 -3.69 21.36
N PRO A 25 -6.66 -2.87 21.84
CA PRO A 25 -6.02 -1.88 20.98
C PRO A 25 -5.20 -2.52 19.85
N ALA A 26 -4.53 -3.65 20.09
CA ALA A 26 -3.81 -4.36 19.05
C ALA A 26 -4.74 -4.83 17.92
N VAL A 27 -5.91 -5.38 18.25
CA VAL A 27 -6.93 -5.78 17.27
C VAL A 27 -7.47 -4.56 16.53
N LEU A 28 -7.75 -3.45 17.21
CA LEU A 28 -8.19 -2.20 16.60
C LEU A 28 -7.18 -1.67 15.57
N ILE A 29 -5.89 -1.64 15.94
CA ILE A 29 -4.80 -1.22 15.05
C ILE A 29 -4.72 -2.14 13.84
N LEU A 30 -4.81 -3.47 14.04
CA LEU A 30 -4.79 -4.44 12.95
C LEU A 30 -5.98 -4.24 11.99
N VAL A 31 -7.18 -4.03 12.50
CA VAL A 31 -8.38 -3.80 11.69
C VAL A 31 -8.27 -2.50 10.90
N LEU A 32 -7.79 -1.42 11.52
CA LEU A 32 -7.58 -0.14 10.85
C LEU A 32 -6.51 -0.24 9.76
N ALA A 33 -5.37 -0.88 10.06
CA ALA A 33 -4.30 -1.09 9.09
C ALA A 33 -4.80 -1.92 7.89
N ALA A 34 -5.54 -2.99 8.14
CA ALA A 34 -6.15 -3.82 7.08
C ALA A 34 -7.12 -3.01 6.21
N ARG A 35 -7.96 -2.15 6.81
CA ARG A 35 -8.87 -1.27 6.07
C ARG A 35 -8.10 -0.30 5.17
N VAL A 36 -7.09 0.39 5.70
CA VAL A 36 -6.28 1.35 4.94
C VAL A 36 -5.59 0.65 3.76
N VAL A 37 -4.94 -0.47 4.02
CA VAL A 37 -4.26 -1.28 3.01
C VAL A 37 -5.20 -1.73 1.90
N SER A 38 -6.42 -2.14 2.24
CA SER A 38 -7.41 -2.60 1.25
C SER A 38 -7.91 -1.52 0.29
N THR A 39 -7.72 -0.23 0.60
CA THR A 39 -8.17 0.87 -0.28
C THR A 39 -7.25 1.09 -1.49
N ASP A 40 -5.95 0.83 -1.34
CA ASP A 40 -4.97 0.92 -2.43
C ASP A 40 -3.81 -0.06 -2.18
N PRO A 41 -4.03 -1.38 -2.36
CA PRO A 41 -3.00 -2.38 -2.08
C PRO A 41 -1.75 -2.19 -2.96
N VAL A 42 -1.91 -1.60 -4.16
CA VAL A 42 -0.81 -1.28 -5.07
C VAL A 42 0.02 -0.10 -4.52
N GLY A 43 -0.64 0.98 -4.10
CA GLY A 43 0.02 2.15 -3.49
C GLY A 43 0.78 1.84 -2.20
N TYR A 44 0.29 0.87 -1.41
CA TYR A 44 0.92 0.44 -0.15
C TYR A 44 1.88 -0.76 -0.31
N GLY A 45 2.12 -1.25 -1.54
CA GLY A 45 3.10 -2.30 -1.79
C GLY A 45 2.69 -3.70 -1.30
N VAL A 46 1.39 -3.97 -1.21
CA VAL A 46 0.82 -5.24 -0.73
C VAL A 46 -0.16 -5.85 -1.76
N PRO A 47 0.28 -6.11 -3.01
CA PRO A 47 -0.56 -6.63 -4.10
C PRO A 47 -0.84 -8.15 -3.98
N PHE A 48 -1.04 -8.66 -2.78
CA PHE A 48 -1.27 -10.09 -2.53
C PHE A 48 -2.59 -10.35 -1.81
N TRP A 49 -3.11 -11.56 -1.97
CA TRP A 49 -4.35 -11.98 -1.32
C TRP A 49 -4.13 -12.10 0.20
N PRO A 50 -5.03 -11.65 1.09
CA PRO A 50 -6.42 -11.25 0.86
C PRO A 50 -6.65 -9.75 0.58
N PHE A 51 -5.59 -8.96 0.42
CA PHE A 51 -5.69 -7.50 0.31
C PHE A 51 -5.86 -6.98 -1.12
N ALA A 52 -5.61 -7.84 -2.11
CA ALA A 52 -5.62 -7.51 -3.52
C ALA A 52 -6.38 -8.55 -4.36
N ASN A 53 -7.04 -8.10 -5.43
CA ASN A 53 -7.72 -8.93 -6.41
C ASN A 53 -6.92 -9.07 -7.74
N GLY A 54 -7.50 -9.72 -8.74
CA GLY A 54 -6.85 -9.91 -10.06
C GLY A 54 -6.52 -8.60 -10.77
N SER A 55 -7.40 -7.60 -10.69
CA SER A 55 -7.19 -6.27 -11.25
C SER A 55 -6.11 -5.49 -10.52
N ASP A 56 -6.02 -5.60 -9.19
CA ASP A 56 -4.95 -4.99 -8.41
C ASP A 56 -3.58 -5.57 -8.77
N ARG A 57 -3.51 -6.87 -9.10
CA ARG A 57 -2.28 -7.49 -9.61
C ARG A 57 -1.92 -7.02 -11.01
N ALA A 58 -2.91 -6.86 -11.90
CA ALA A 58 -2.68 -6.32 -13.24
C ALA A 58 -2.16 -4.87 -13.16
N GLU A 59 -2.80 -4.05 -12.33
CA GLU A 59 -2.39 -2.68 -12.02
C GLU A 59 -0.97 -2.63 -11.42
N TYR A 60 -0.66 -3.52 -10.48
CA TYR A 60 0.68 -3.63 -9.90
C TYR A 60 1.75 -3.96 -10.95
N ARG A 61 1.49 -4.89 -11.87
CA ARG A 61 2.46 -5.24 -12.93
C ARG A 61 2.77 -4.05 -13.83
N VAL A 62 1.76 -3.28 -14.20
CA VAL A 62 1.97 -2.05 -14.98
C VAL A 62 2.76 -1.02 -14.17
N MET A 63 2.46 -0.84 -12.89
CA MET A 63 3.22 0.08 -12.03
C MET A 63 4.67 -0.35 -11.80
N ASP A 64 4.94 -1.65 -11.71
CA ASP A 64 6.30 -2.20 -11.64
C ASP A 64 7.07 -1.92 -12.93
N GLN A 65 6.41 -2.08 -14.08
CA GLN A 65 6.97 -1.75 -15.38
C GLN A 65 7.26 -0.25 -15.52
N VAL A 66 6.32 0.63 -15.15
CA VAL A 66 6.53 2.09 -15.11
C VAL A 66 7.71 2.44 -14.20
N THR A 67 7.82 1.79 -13.05
CA THR A 67 8.93 2.00 -12.11
C THR A 67 10.26 1.54 -12.69
N ALA A 68 10.28 0.39 -13.37
CA ALA A 68 11.46 -0.11 -14.06
C ALA A 68 11.88 0.86 -15.18
N THR A 69 10.95 1.28 -16.03
CA THR A 69 11.17 2.24 -17.12
C THR A 69 11.69 3.59 -16.60
N ALA A 70 11.12 4.10 -15.51
CA ALA A 70 11.61 5.34 -14.88
C ALA A 70 13.02 5.20 -14.27
N ARG A 71 13.42 4.01 -13.82
CA ARG A 71 14.75 3.75 -13.25
C ARG A 71 15.81 3.47 -14.31
N THR A 72 15.44 2.80 -15.40
CA THR A 72 16.35 2.52 -16.51
C THR A 72 16.63 3.78 -17.31
N LEU A 73 15.62 4.62 -17.50
CA LEU A 73 15.75 5.90 -18.17
C LEU A 73 16.28 6.95 -17.18
N ARG A 74 17.55 7.33 -17.34
CA ARG A 74 18.15 8.49 -16.65
C ARG A 74 17.63 9.85 -17.15
N ARG A 75 16.54 9.85 -17.93
CA ARG A 75 15.94 10.99 -18.62
C ARG A 75 14.44 10.95 -18.40
N LEU A 76 13.96 11.79 -17.49
CA LEU A 76 12.54 11.82 -17.08
C LEU A 76 11.59 12.25 -18.21
N ASP A 77 12.08 13.01 -19.17
CA ASP A 77 11.35 13.46 -20.36
C ASP A 77 11.00 12.33 -21.34
N ALA A 78 11.80 11.25 -21.35
CA ALA A 78 11.56 10.07 -22.18
C ALA A 78 10.64 9.02 -21.53
N VAL A 79 10.38 9.13 -20.23
CA VAL A 79 9.55 8.16 -19.49
C VAL A 79 8.10 8.10 -19.99
N PRO A 80 7.38 9.21 -20.25
CA PRO A 80 5.98 9.12 -20.68
C PRO A 80 5.82 8.41 -22.03
N SER A 81 6.72 8.67 -22.98
CA SER A 81 6.68 8.03 -24.30
C SER A 81 7.06 6.55 -24.23
N ALA A 82 8.02 6.18 -23.38
CA ALA A 82 8.38 4.79 -23.16
C ALA A 82 7.24 3.99 -22.51
N VAL A 83 6.59 4.55 -21.48
CA VAL A 83 5.42 3.94 -20.83
C VAL A 83 4.25 3.81 -21.80
N ALA A 84 4.03 4.79 -22.67
CA ALA A 84 2.99 4.71 -23.71
C ALA A 84 3.25 3.58 -24.72
N ALA A 85 4.51 3.34 -25.09
CA ALA A 85 4.89 2.26 -25.98
C ALA A 85 4.64 0.86 -25.38
N GLU A 86 4.53 0.76 -24.06
CA GLU A 86 4.24 -0.49 -23.33
C GLU A 86 2.73 -0.77 -23.22
N GLY A 87 1.89 0.00 -23.91
CA GLY A 87 0.43 -0.18 -23.94
C GLY A 87 -0.31 0.50 -22.79
N VAL A 88 0.33 1.44 -22.09
CA VAL A 88 -0.30 2.27 -21.05
C VAL A 88 -0.77 3.59 -21.65
N GLU A 89 -2.02 3.96 -21.44
CA GLU A 89 -2.53 5.24 -21.94
C GLU A 89 -2.07 6.40 -21.04
N VAL A 90 -1.21 7.27 -21.56
CA VAL A 90 -0.79 8.50 -20.85
C VAL A 90 -1.72 9.64 -21.21
N LEU A 91 -2.55 10.08 -20.26
CA LEU A 91 -3.53 11.16 -20.45
C LEU A 91 -2.90 12.55 -20.35
N ALA A 92 -1.92 12.71 -19.46
CA ALA A 92 -1.21 13.96 -19.27
C ALA A 92 0.18 13.66 -18.71
N ALA A 93 1.17 14.45 -19.10
CA ALA A 93 2.52 14.39 -18.54
C ALA A 93 3.07 15.80 -18.36
N ARG A 94 3.80 16.01 -17.27
CA ARG A 94 4.53 17.24 -16.96
C ARG A 94 5.89 16.84 -16.43
N VAL A 95 6.93 17.49 -16.93
CA VAL A 95 8.31 17.25 -16.54
C VAL A 95 8.87 18.57 -16.03
N ASP A 96 9.45 18.53 -14.85
CA ASP A 96 10.08 19.66 -14.17
C ASP A 96 11.53 19.28 -13.81
N THR A 97 12.32 20.22 -13.29
CA THR A 97 13.71 19.97 -12.91
C THR A 97 13.80 18.91 -11.81
N GLY A 98 14.18 17.68 -12.20
CA GLY A 98 14.36 16.57 -11.27
C GLY A 98 13.05 15.95 -10.76
N ALA A 99 11.91 16.25 -11.37
CA ALA A 99 10.64 15.62 -11.05
C ALA A 99 9.78 15.47 -12.31
N MET A 100 8.97 14.42 -12.34
CA MET A 100 8.07 14.16 -13.45
C MET A 100 6.75 13.66 -12.90
N TRP A 101 5.66 14.17 -13.44
CA TRP A 101 4.31 13.79 -13.12
C TRP A 101 3.62 13.32 -14.39
N MET A 102 2.87 12.22 -14.30
CA MET A 102 2.01 11.78 -15.38
C MET A 102 0.72 11.19 -14.83
N ARG A 103 -0.36 11.37 -15.58
CA ARG A 103 -1.63 10.69 -15.34
C ARG A 103 -1.77 9.60 -16.38
N VAL A 104 -1.98 8.38 -15.91
CA VAL A 104 -2.11 7.17 -16.72
C VAL A 104 -3.47 6.55 -16.53
N ARG A 105 -4.03 6.02 -17.62
CA ARG A 105 -5.21 5.16 -17.63
C ARG A 105 -4.78 3.73 -17.89
N LEU A 106 -5.19 2.84 -17.00
CA LEU A 106 -4.92 1.41 -17.05
C LEU A 106 -6.21 0.67 -17.41
N HIS A 107 -6.11 -0.27 -18.33
CA HIS A 107 -7.15 -1.24 -18.63
C HIS A 107 -6.94 -2.47 -17.75
N VAL A 108 -7.84 -2.68 -16.80
CA VAL A 108 -7.83 -3.83 -15.90
C VAL A 108 -9.04 -4.73 -16.18
N PRO A 109 -9.03 -6.01 -15.77
CA PRO A 109 -10.14 -6.93 -16.02
C PRO A 109 -11.52 -6.41 -15.55
N ASP A 110 -11.55 -5.65 -14.46
CA ASP A 110 -12.79 -5.09 -13.90
C ASP A 110 -13.18 -3.71 -14.49
N GLY A 111 -12.44 -3.18 -15.48
CA GLY A 111 -12.74 -1.90 -16.12
C GLY A 111 -11.51 -0.99 -16.33
N THR A 112 -11.71 0.32 -16.31
CA THR A 112 -10.62 1.30 -16.42
C THR A 112 -10.30 1.90 -15.06
N ARG A 113 -9.01 2.12 -14.79
CA ARG A 113 -8.54 2.79 -13.57
C ARG A 113 -7.53 3.85 -13.94
N CYS A 114 -7.60 5.00 -13.28
CA CYS A 114 -6.64 6.08 -13.50
C CYS A 114 -5.73 6.22 -12.29
N ARG A 115 -4.45 6.47 -12.57
CA ARG A 115 -3.47 6.81 -11.54
C ARG A 115 -2.67 8.02 -11.95
N GLU A 116 -2.28 8.78 -10.96
CA GLU A 116 -1.20 9.74 -11.12
C GLU A 116 0.08 9.13 -10.58
N VAL A 117 1.13 9.25 -11.37
CA VAL A 117 2.46 8.77 -11.07
C VAL A 117 3.36 10.00 -11.01
N SER A 118 4.13 10.09 -9.93
CA SER A 118 5.17 11.09 -9.76
C SER A 118 6.50 10.39 -9.56
N VAL A 119 7.49 10.78 -10.35
CA VAL A 119 8.87 10.31 -10.27
C VAL A 119 9.69 11.49 -9.76
N LEU A 120 10.39 11.30 -8.65
CA LEU A 120 11.25 12.32 -8.05
C LEU A 120 12.72 11.88 -8.12
N GLY A 121 13.59 12.87 -8.37
CA GLY A 121 15.00 12.68 -8.69
C GLY A 121 15.21 11.98 -10.02
N ASP A 122 16.39 11.40 -10.22
CA ASP A 122 16.74 10.62 -11.43
C ASP A 122 16.10 9.21 -11.43
N GLY A 123 14.79 9.11 -11.17
CA GLY A 123 14.06 7.82 -11.12
C GLY A 123 14.14 7.07 -9.78
N VAL A 124 14.73 7.67 -8.75
CA VAL A 124 14.99 7.02 -7.46
C VAL A 124 13.71 6.75 -6.67
N ARG A 125 12.73 7.66 -6.75
CA ARG A 125 11.47 7.55 -5.99
C ARG A 125 10.28 7.68 -6.93
N VAL A 126 9.54 6.58 -7.09
CA VAL A 126 8.28 6.54 -7.83
C VAL A 126 7.15 6.46 -6.81
N ASN A 127 6.26 7.45 -6.84
CA ASN A 127 5.06 7.51 -6.03
C ASN A 127 3.84 7.47 -6.95
N SER A 128 2.80 6.74 -6.57
CA SER A 128 1.56 6.68 -7.34
C SER A 128 0.34 6.84 -6.45
N ARG A 129 -0.69 7.51 -6.97
CA ARG A 129 -1.97 7.67 -6.31
C ARG A 129 -3.10 7.34 -7.27
N ARG A 130 -4.15 6.69 -6.76
CA ARG A 130 -5.38 6.45 -7.51
C ARG A 130 -6.15 7.77 -7.69
N VAL A 131 -6.65 8.00 -8.89
CA VAL A 131 -7.49 9.15 -9.23
C VAL A 131 -8.68 8.71 -10.07
N ASP A 132 -9.72 9.51 -10.11
CA ASP A 132 -10.84 9.25 -10.99
C ASP A 132 -10.42 9.46 -12.45
N CYS A 133 -10.90 8.55 -13.29
CA CYS A 133 -11.00 8.75 -14.73
C CYS A 133 -12.23 9.62 -15.01
#